data_AF-A0A2G8JWS6-F1
#
_entry.id   AF-A0A2G8JWS6-F1
#
_cell.length_a   1.000
_cell.length_b   1.000
_cell.length_c   1.000
_cell.angle_alpha   90.00
_cell.angle_beta   90.00
_cell.angle_gamma   90.00
#
_symmetry.space_group_name_H-M   'P 1'
#
loop_
_entity.id
_entity.type
_entity.pdbx_description
1 polymer ?
#
loop_
_entity_poly.entity_id
_entity_poly.type
_entity_poly.pdbx_seq_one_letter_code
_entity_poly.pdbx_strand_id
1 'polypeptide(L)'
;MHFTRAHFGSRCCLNYEVWPFLPISQEALICGEISDYDYTGIVVEEEQKDQIIRALGPKNKILFLRNHGIACCGGSIEEAYFLALNCVAACEIQ
;
A
#
# COMPACT_ATOMS: atom_id res chain seq x y z
N MET A 1 -11.28 5.21 -11.02
CA MET A 1 -10.28 4.95 -9.98
C MET A 1 -9.10 4.31 -10.66
N HIS A 2 -7.95 4.98 -10.67
CA HIS A 2 -6.74 4.48 -11.30
C HIS A 2 -5.89 3.79 -10.23
N PHE A 3 -5.40 2.59 -10.54
CA PHE A 3 -4.59 1.78 -9.63
C PHE A 3 -3.14 1.76 -10.10
N THR A 4 -2.22 2.09 -9.21
CA THR A 4 -0.79 1.88 -9.42
C THR A 4 -0.29 0.90 -8.39
N ARG A 5 0.28 -0.22 -8.87
CA ARG A 5 0.89 -1.24 -8.03
C ARG A 5 2.40 -1.00 -8.02
N ALA A 6 2.97 -0.85 -6.84
CA ALA A 6 4.41 -0.79 -6.67
C ALA A 6 4.88 -2.02 -5.90
N HIS A 7 5.85 -2.71 -6.48
CA HIS A 7 6.61 -3.75 -5.80
C HIS A 7 7.83 -3.11 -5.15
N PHE A 8 7.91 -3.18 -3.84
CA PHE A 8 9.14 -2.81 -3.16
C PHE A 8 10.15 -3.95 -3.35
N GLY A 9 11.42 -3.58 -3.54
CA GLY A 9 12.51 -4.48 -3.20
C GLY A 9 12.39 -4.90 -1.73
N SER A 10 13.05 -5.98 -1.34
CA SER A 10 13.01 -6.69 -0.05
C SER A 10 13.36 -5.87 1.21
N ARG A 11 13.26 -4.54 1.16
CA ARG A 11 13.68 -3.58 2.18
C ARG A 11 12.53 -2.85 2.87
N CYS A 12 11.30 -2.87 2.35
CA CYS A 12 10.16 -2.34 3.11
C CYS A 12 9.61 -3.41 4.07
N CYS A 13 9.81 -3.15 5.35
CA CYS A 13 9.62 -4.03 6.50
C CYS A 13 8.15 -4.27 6.86
N LEU A 14 7.40 -5.06 6.08
CA LEU A 14 6.02 -5.45 6.46
C LEU A 14 5.84 -6.95 6.57
N ASN A 15 6.84 -7.58 7.18
CA ASN A 15 6.69 -8.89 7.79
C ASN A 15 6.11 -8.71 9.20
N TYR A 16 5.32 -9.68 9.67
CA TYR A 16 4.57 -9.71 10.95
C TYR A 16 5.36 -9.32 12.22
N GLU A 17 6.68 -9.14 12.15
CA GLU A 17 7.59 -8.89 13.27
C GLU A 17 8.33 -7.53 13.19
N VAL A 18 8.17 -6.76 12.11
CA VAL A 18 8.95 -5.53 11.92
C VAL A 18 8.04 -4.36 11.59
N TRP A 19 8.03 -3.40 12.52
CA TRP A 19 7.57 -2.01 12.48
C TRP A 19 6.43 -1.60 11.51
N PRO A 20 5.25 -1.17 12.02
CA PRO A 20 4.18 -0.64 11.18
C PRO A 20 4.63 0.65 10.46
N PHE A 21 3.98 0.99 9.34
CA PHE A 21 4.25 2.24 8.63
C PHE A 21 4.00 3.43 9.56
N LEU A 22 5.09 4.10 9.98
CA LEU A 22 5.02 5.20 10.92
C LEU A 22 5.16 6.57 10.22
N PRO A 23 4.44 7.60 10.70
CA PRO A 23 4.58 8.96 10.19
C PRO A 23 5.87 9.63 10.73
N ILE A 24 7.05 9.07 10.41
CA ILE A 24 8.36 9.58 10.86
C ILE A 24 9.03 10.50 9.83
N SER A 25 8.56 10.49 8.58
CA SER A 25 9.07 11.32 7.50
C SER A 25 7.95 12.14 6.87
N GLN A 26 8.32 13.18 6.11
CA GLN A 26 7.35 14.01 5.41
C GLN A 26 6.57 13.21 4.38
N GLU A 27 7.25 12.28 3.68
CA GLU A 27 6.67 11.38 2.71
C GLU A 27 5.65 10.45 3.37
N ALA A 28 5.96 9.93 4.56
CA ALA A 28 5.02 9.13 5.34
C ALA A 28 3.77 9.92 5.76
N LEU A 29 3.93 11.21 6.09
CA LEU A 29 2.81 12.08 6.41
C LEU A 29 1.94 12.39 5.18
N ILE A 30 2.54 12.50 3.99
CA ILE A 30 1.83 12.70 2.72
C ILE A 30 0.97 11.48 2.37
N CYS A 31 1.45 10.27 2.66
CA CYS A 31 0.70 9.03 2.45
C CYS A 31 -0.58 8.98 3.30
N GLY A 32 -0.56 9.57 4.50
CA GLY A 32 -1.75 9.68 5.36
C GLY A 32 -2.21 8.31 5.90
N GLU A 33 -3.53 8.11 5.96
CA GLU A 33 -4.13 6.87 6.46
C GLU A 33 -3.96 5.72 5.46
N ILE A 34 -3.56 4.57 6.00
CA ILE A 34 -3.17 3.39 5.24
C ILE A 34 -3.96 2.18 5.76
N SER A 35 -4.43 1.35 4.82
CA SER A 35 -4.98 0.03 5.12
C SER A 35 -3.91 -1.05 4.99
N ASP A 36 -4.01 -2.09 5.80
CA ASP A 36 -3.25 -3.32 5.66
C ASP A 36 -4.15 -4.51 5.31
N TYR A 37 -3.63 -5.42 4.48
CA TYR A 37 -4.30 -6.67 4.13
C TYR A 37 -3.32 -7.82 4.06
N ASP A 38 -3.65 -8.91 4.74
CA ASP A 38 -2.84 -10.12 4.77
C ASP A 38 -3.05 -10.93 3.48
N TYR A 39 -2.16 -10.71 2.52
CA TYR A 39 -2.26 -11.31 1.20
C TYR A 39 -1.75 -12.76 1.23
N THR A 40 -2.68 -13.71 1.22
CA THR A 40 -2.41 -15.14 1.43
C THR A 40 -2.43 -16.01 0.16
N GLY A 41 -2.64 -15.46 -1.04
CA GLY A 41 -3.03 -16.26 -2.22
C GLY A 41 -2.26 -16.03 -3.53
N ILE A 42 -1.86 -17.13 -4.17
CA ILE A 42 -1.25 -17.21 -5.52
C ILE A 42 -2.29 -17.13 -6.64
N VAL A 43 -3.57 -17.40 -6.34
CA VAL A 43 -4.69 -17.47 -7.31
C VAL A 43 -5.68 -16.36 -7.03
N VAL A 44 -5.79 -15.41 -7.97
CA VAL A 44 -6.69 -14.24 -7.86
C VAL A 44 -8.11 -14.67 -8.24
N GLU A 45 -8.83 -15.24 -7.29
CA GLU A 45 -10.28 -15.47 -7.39
C GLU A 45 -11.06 -14.14 -7.24
N GLU A 46 -12.27 -14.03 -7.80
CA GLU A 46 -13.10 -12.83 -7.68
C GLU A 46 -13.41 -12.47 -6.21
N GLU A 47 -13.58 -13.48 -5.35
CA GLU A 47 -13.80 -13.29 -3.92
C GLU A 47 -12.62 -12.57 -3.24
N GLN A 48 -11.39 -12.81 -3.68
CA GLN A 48 -10.21 -12.16 -3.12
C GLN A 48 -10.15 -10.68 -3.51
N LYS A 49 -10.62 -10.32 -4.71
CA LYS A 49 -10.71 -8.91 -5.13
C LYS A 49 -11.70 -8.14 -4.24
N ASP A 50 -12.84 -8.75 -3.93
CA ASP A 50 -13.83 -8.13 -3.04
C ASP A 50 -13.29 -7.93 -1.62
N GLN A 51 -12.52 -8.89 -1.11
CA GLN A 51 -11.84 -8.74 0.17
C GLN A 51 -10.82 -7.60 0.17
N ILE A 52 -10.02 -7.48 -0.91
CA ILE A 52 -9.05 -6.39 -1.09
C ILE A 52 -9.75 -5.02 -1.15
N ILE A 53 -10.85 -4.92 -1.89
CA ILE A 53 -11.64 -3.67 -1.99
C ILE A 53 -12.22 -3.31 -0.62
N ARG A 54 -12.73 -4.29 0.13
CA ARG A 54 -13.23 -4.08 1.50
C ARG A 54 -12.13 -3.65 2.47
N ALA A 55 -10.93 -4.22 2.33
CA ALA A 55 -9.78 -3.88 3.17
C ALA A 55 -9.26 -2.46 2.89
N LEU A 56 -9.26 -2.02 1.63
CA LEU A 56 -8.98 -0.63 1.28
C LEU A 56 -10.01 0.31 1.92
N GLY A 57 -11.28 -0.10 1.93
CA GLY A 57 -12.35 0.70 2.51
C GLY A 57 -12.65 1.98 1.71
N PRO A 58 -13.58 2.82 2.18
CA PRO A 58 -14.07 3.96 1.41
C PRO A 58 -13.19 5.21 1.50
N LYS A 59 -12.22 5.25 2.42
CA LYS A 59 -11.43 6.45 2.73
C LYS A 59 -9.96 6.33 2.36
N ASN A 60 -9.38 5.14 2.52
CA ASN A 60 -7.94 4.97 2.35
C ASN A 60 -7.61 4.86 0.86
N LYS A 61 -6.46 5.44 0.49
CA LYS A 61 -5.96 5.42 -0.89
C LYS A 61 -4.81 4.44 -1.06
N ILE A 62 -4.27 3.92 0.03
CA ILE A 62 -3.07 3.10 0.05
C ILE A 62 -3.41 1.82 0.80
N LEU A 63 -3.17 0.69 0.15
CA LEU A 63 -3.33 -0.64 0.72
C LEU A 63 -1.99 -1.37 0.68
N PHE A 64 -1.51 -1.76 1.84
CA PHE A 64 -0.36 -2.65 1.94
C PHE A 64 -0.82 -4.10 1.86
N LEU A 65 -0.28 -4.79 0.87
CA LEU A 65 -0.47 -6.21 0.66
C LEU A 65 0.75 -6.90 1.30
N ARG A 66 0.55 -7.52 2.46
CA ARG A 66 1.64 -8.20 3.18
C ARG A 66 2.32 -9.21 2.27
N ASN A 67 3.65 -9.26 2.31
CA ASN A 67 4.48 -10.13 1.45
C ASN A 67 4.37 -9.88 -0.07
N HIS A 68 3.73 -8.79 -0.50
CA HIS A 68 3.38 -8.60 -1.92
C HIS A 68 3.62 -7.16 -2.43
N GLY A 69 3.51 -6.14 -1.57
CA GLY A 69 3.85 -4.75 -1.90
C GLY A 69 2.73 -3.77 -1.52
N ILE A 70 2.57 -2.69 -2.31
CA ILE A 70 1.48 -1.73 -2.14
C ILE A 70 0.60 -1.60 -3.38
N ALA A 71 -0.66 -1.29 -3.13
CA ALA A 71 -1.60 -0.78 -4.11
C ALA A 71 -2.01 0.65 -3.71
N CYS A 72 -1.76 1.61 -4.60
CA CYS A 72 -2.17 3.00 -4.45
C CYS A 72 -3.31 3.33 -5.42
N CYS A 73 -4.27 4.11 -4.93
CA CYS A 73 -5.47 4.51 -5.64
C CYS A 73 -5.53 6.03 -5.74
N GLY A 74 -5.89 6.53 -6.91
CA GLY A 74 -6.08 7.96 -7.15
C GLY A 74 -7.31 8.24 -8.02
N GLY A 75 -7.83 9.46 -7.92
CA GLY A 75 -8.76 10.02 -8.89
C GLY A 75 -8.12 10.13 -10.27
N SER A 76 -6.83 10.43 -10.31
CA SER A 76 -5.99 10.46 -11.52
C SER A 76 -4.79 9.51 -11.41
N ILE A 77 -4.12 9.27 -12.55
CA ILE A 77 -2.91 8.43 -12.61
C ILE A 77 -1.77 9.11 -11.86
N GLU A 78 -1.67 10.43 -11.98
CA GLU A 78 -0.65 11.25 -11.33
C GLU A 78 -0.76 11.16 -9.81
N GLU A 79 -1.98 11.18 -9.27
CA GLU A 79 -2.20 11.02 -7.84
C GLU A 79 -1.79 9.64 -7.35
N ALA A 80 -2.22 8.58 -8.04
CA ALA A 80 -1.86 7.21 -7.67
C ALA A 80 -0.35 6.98 -7.73
N TYR A 81 0.32 7.54 -8.74
CA TYR A 81 1.76 7.47 -8.91
C TYR A 81 2.51 8.30 -7.86
N PHE A 82 2.03 9.50 -7.55
CA PHE A 82 2.58 10.37 -6.51
C PHE A 82 2.54 9.69 -5.15
N LEU A 83 1.41 9.07 -4.77
CA LEU A 83 1.30 8.33 -3.52
C LEU A 83 2.25 7.12 -3.50
N ALA A 84 2.35 6.38 -4.61
CA ALA A 84 3.27 5.25 -4.71
C ALA A 84 4.74 5.66 -4.52
N LEU A 85 5.18 6.77 -5.13
CA LEU A 85 6.54 7.28 -4.96
C LEU A 85 6.82 7.72 -3.52
N ASN A 86 5.89 8.44 -2.90
CA ASN A 86 6.05 8.87 -1.50
C ASN A 86 6.08 7.67 -0.56
N CYS A 87 5.27 6.63 -0.81
CA CYS A 87 5.33 5.39 -0.04
C CYS A 87 6.70 4.71 -0.15
N VAL A 88 7.29 4.66 -1.36
CA VAL A 88 8.63 4.10 -1.57
C VAL A 88 9.67 4.89 -0.80
N ALA A 89 9.67 6.22 -0.92
CA ALA A 89 10.61 7.07 -0.21
C ALA A 89 10.45 6.95 1.33
N ALA A 90 9.22 6.92 1.83
CA ALA A 90 8.94 6.71 3.25
C ALA A 90 9.46 5.35 3.74
N CYS A 91 9.23 4.28 2.96
CA CYS A 91 9.76 2.93 3.21
C CYS A 91 11.29 2.87 3.21
N GLU A 92 11.98 3.70 2.42
CA GLU A 92 13.45 3.74 2.37
C GLU A 92 14.07 4.48 3.56
N ILE A 93 13.31 5.39 4.18
CA ILE A 93 13.73 6.15 5.37
C ILE A 93 13.55 5.34 6.66
N GLN A 94 12.54 4.48 6.71
CA GLN A 94 12.21 3.59 7.82
C GLN A 94 13.18 2.41 7.93
#